data_AF-A0AAP3A4K6-F1
#
_entry.id   AF-A0AAP3A4K6-F1
#
_cell.length_a   1.000
_cell.length_b   1.000
_cell.length_c   1.000
_cell.angle_alpha   90.00
_cell.angle_beta   90.00
_cell.angle_gamma   90.00
#
_symmetry.space_group_name_H-M   'P 1'
#
loop_
_entity.id
_entity.type
_entity.pdbx_description
1 polymer ?
#
loop_
_entity_poly.entity_id
_entity_poly.type
_entity_poly.pdbx_seq_one_letter_code
_entity_poly.pdbx_strand_id
1 'polypeptide(L)'
;VLEQMLELLEQEEAQQPLDDIRDWWQQIEQWRARHCLRYDDQSDKIKPQAVIETIWRLTQGDAYVTSDVGQHQMFAALYYPFDKPR
;
A
#
# COMPACT_ATOMS: atom_id res chain seq x y z
N VAL A 1 14.57 10.39 -27.05
CA VAL A 1 13.32 9.59 -26.94
C VAL A 1 12.75 9.65 -25.54
N LEU A 2 13.42 9.14 -24.49
CA LEU A 2 12.89 9.18 -23.12
C LEU A 2 12.63 10.62 -22.62
N GLU A 3 13.58 11.53 -22.85
CA GLU A 3 13.42 12.97 -22.50
C GLU A 3 12.25 13.61 -23.25
N GLN A 4 12.08 13.32 -24.54
CA GLN A 4 10.94 13.81 -25.33
C GLN A 4 9.62 13.22 -24.84
N MET A 5 9.60 11.96 -24.35
CA MET A 5 8.40 11.37 -23.76
C MET A 5 8.05 12.02 -22.42
N LEU A 6 9.04 12.41 -21.62
CA LEU A 6 8.82 13.14 -20.37
C LEU A 6 8.33 14.58 -20.61
N GLU A 7 8.90 15.30 -21.58
CA GLU A 7 8.42 16.62 -22.00
C GLU A 7 6.97 16.58 -22.50
N LEU A 8 6.59 15.54 -23.24
CA LEU A 8 5.20 15.37 -23.70
C LEU A 8 4.23 15.07 -22.55
N LEU A 9 4.66 14.32 -21.54
CA LEU A 9 3.86 14.03 -20.34
C LEU A 9 3.68 15.26 -19.45
N GLU A 10 4.69 16.13 -19.33
CA GLU A 10 4.57 17.38 -18.59
C GLU A 10 3.64 18.40 -19.29
N GLN A 11 3.49 18.28 -20.61
CA GLN A 11 2.59 19.10 -21.42
C GLN A 11 1.15 18.59 -21.43
N GLU A 12 0.92 17.32 -21.08
CA GLU A 12 -0.42 16.83 -20.75
C GLU A 12 -0.82 17.38 -19.38
N GLU A 13 -1.62 18.46 -19.37
CA GLU A 13 -2.45 18.72 -18.19
C GLU A 13 -3.28 17.46 -17.96
N ALA A 14 -3.17 16.87 -16.76
CA ALA A 14 -3.99 15.74 -16.33
C ALA A 14 -5.45 16.18 -16.18
N GLN A 15 -6.11 16.48 -17.30
CA GLN A 15 -7.54 16.68 -17.43
C GLN A 15 -8.19 15.30 -17.55
N GLN A 16 -7.96 14.42 -16.57
CA GLN A 16 -8.92 13.35 -16.35
C GLN A 16 -10.07 13.98 -15.57
N PRO A 17 -11.28 14.09 -16.14
CA PRO A 17 -12.42 14.56 -15.38
C PRO A 17 -12.61 13.56 -14.23
N LEU A 18 -12.29 13.98 -13.01
CA LEU A 18 -12.41 13.13 -11.81
C LEU A 18 -13.85 12.60 -11.64
N ASP A 19 -14.82 13.30 -12.24
CA ASP A 19 -16.22 12.89 -12.30
C ASP A 19 -16.45 11.61 -13.11
N ASP A 20 -15.70 11.36 -14.19
CA ASP A 20 -15.91 10.21 -15.08
C ASP A 20 -15.60 8.87 -14.39
N ILE A 21 -14.73 8.89 -13.37
CA ILE A 21 -14.33 7.71 -12.59
C ILE A 21 -14.85 7.73 -11.16
N ARG A 22 -15.74 8.66 -10.82
CA ARG A 22 -16.23 8.85 -9.45
C ARG A 22 -16.95 7.62 -8.91
N ASP A 23 -17.82 7.01 -9.71
CA ASP A 23 -18.58 5.81 -9.32
C ASP A 23 -17.64 4.62 -9.09
N TRP A 24 -16.58 4.52 -9.90
CA TRP A 24 -15.57 3.49 -9.74
C TRP A 24 -14.79 3.65 -8.42
N TRP A 25 -14.37 4.88 -8.09
CA TRP A 25 -13.74 5.16 -6.80
C TRP A 25 -14.67 4.87 -5.62
N GLN A 26 -15.97 5.20 -5.73
CA GLN A 26 -16.94 4.85 -4.69
C GLN A 26 -17.01 3.33 -4.45
N GLN A 27 -17.00 2.53 -5.53
CA GLN A 27 -16.99 1.08 -5.42
C GLN A 27 -15.71 0.56 -4.74
N ILE A 28 -14.55 1.12 -5.08
CA ILE A 28 -13.28 0.79 -4.42
C ILE A 28 -13.34 1.10 -2.93
N GLU A 29 -13.87 2.27 -2.56
CA GLU A 29 -13.99 2.65 -1.14
C GLU A 29 -14.96 1.75 -0.37
N GLN A 30 -16.04 1.28 -1.00
CA GLN A 30 -16.92 0.27 -0.40
C GLN A 30 -16.16 -1.04 -0.11
N TRP A 31 -15.27 -1.46 -1.00
CA TRP A 31 -14.43 -2.65 -0.77
C TRP A 31 -13.39 -2.43 0.33
N ARG A 32 -12.75 -1.25 0.39
CA ARG A 32 -11.79 -0.88 1.44
C ARG A 32 -12.45 -0.83 2.82
N ALA A 33 -13.68 -0.29 2.90
CA ALA A 33 -14.47 -0.19 4.12
C ALA A 33 -14.81 -1.56 4.75
N ARG A 34 -14.70 -2.66 3.99
CA ARG A 34 -14.85 -4.01 4.54
C ARG A 34 -13.71 -4.40 5.49
N HIS A 35 -12.58 -3.69 5.46
CA HIS A 35 -11.40 -3.95 6.30
C HIS A 35 -10.97 -5.44 6.28
N CYS A 36 -10.82 -6.01 5.09
CA CYS A 36 -10.56 -7.44 4.90
C CYS A 36 -9.24 -7.94 5.51
N LEU A 37 -8.29 -7.04 5.79
CA LEU A 37 -7.02 -7.34 6.46
C LEU A 37 -7.08 -7.21 7.99
N ARG A 38 -8.24 -6.90 8.56
CA ARG A 38 -8.38 -6.82 10.01
C ARG A 38 -8.13 -8.19 10.65
N TYR A 39 -7.32 -8.21 11.69
CA TYR A 39 -7.04 -9.39 12.50
C TYR A 39 -7.40 -9.12 13.97
N ASP A 40 -7.47 -10.20 14.76
CA ASP A 40 -7.73 -10.13 16.20
C ASP A 40 -6.47 -9.67 16.95
N ASP A 41 -6.52 -8.47 17.51
CA ASP A 41 -5.46 -7.82 18.28
C ASP A 41 -5.64 -7.96 19.80
N GLN A 42 -6.72 -8.61 20.27
CA GLN A 42 -7.02 -8.82 21.69
C GLN A 42 -6.55 -10.19 22.21
N SER A 43 -6.05 -11.04 21.32
CA SER A 43 -5.53 -12.35 21.69
C SER A 43 -4.25 -12.22 22.53
N ASP A 44 -4.11 -13.07 23.56
CA ASP A 44 -2.87 -13.21 24.33
C ASP A 44 -1.66 -13.68 23.48
N LYS A 45 -1.92 -14.17 22.27
CA LYS A 45 -0.87 -14.61 21.34
C LYS A 45 -0.51 -13.50 20.36
N ILE A 46 0.78 -13.22 20.26
CA ILE A 46 1.32 -12.30 19.27
C ILE A 46 0.98 -12.80 17.86
N LYS A 47 0.30 -11.94 17.10
CA LYS A 47 -0.02 -12.18 15.69
C LYS A 47 1.14 -11.70 14.82
N PRO A 48 1.55 -12.47 13.79
CA PRO A 48 2.60 -12.04 12.86
C PRO A 48 2.33 -10.66 12.23
N GLN A 49 1.07 -10.36 11.92
CA GLN A 49 0.62 -9.07 11.40
C GLN A 49 1.03 -7.91 12.33
N ALA A 50 0.77 -8.06 13.64
CA ALA A 50 1.09 -7.05 14.65
C ALA A 50 2.60 -6.81 14.79
N VAL A 51 3.41 -7.85 14.57
CA VAL A 51 4.88 -7.72 14.57
C VAL A 51 5.33 -6.82 13.42
N ILE A 52 4.83 -7.06 12.21
CA ILE A 52 5.19 -6.26 11.02
C ILE A 52 4.75 -4.80 11.17
N GLU A 53 3.51 -4.56 11.61
CA GLU A 53 3.00 -3.20 11.87
C GLU A 53 3.82 -2.48 12.94
N THR A 54 4.27 -3.21 13.96
CA THR A 54 5.13 -2.66 15.01
C THR A 54 6.50 -2.28 14.48
N ILE A 55 7.10 -3.11 13.62
CA ILE A 55 8.36 -2.77 12.95
C ILE A 55 8.17 -1.50 12.13
N TRP A 56 7.14 -1.42 11.28
CA TRP A 56 6.85 -0.22 10.50
C TRP A 56 6.68 1.03 11.36
N ARG A 57 5.94 0.94 12.47
CA ARG A 57 5.74 2.07 13.39
C ARG A 57 7.04 2.55 14.05
N LEU A 58 7.96 1.63 14.35
CA LEU A 58 9.26 1.96 14.94
C LEU A 58 10.24 2.53 13.91
N THR A 59 10.17 2.06 12.66
CA THR A 59 11.04 2.52 11.56
C THR A 59 10.45 3.70 10.78
N GLN A 60 9.18 4.04 11.01
CA GLN A 60 8.42 5.03 10.26
C GLN A 60 8.46 4.77 8.75
N GLY A 61 8.42 3.50 8.34
CA GLY A 61 8.53 3.10 6.95
C GLY A 61 9.94 3.20 6.34
N ASP A 62 10.92 3.79 7.02
CA ASP A 62 12.25 4.11 6.46
C ASP A 62 13.29 2.98 6.67
N ALA A 63 12.84 1.73 6.68
CA ALA A 63 13.73 0.56 6.75
C ALA A 63 13.73 -0.25 5.46
N TYR A 64 14.91 -0.79 5.14
CA TYR A 64 15.05 -1.80 4.09
C TYR A 64 14.55 -3.16 4.61
N VAL A 65 13.45 -3.65 4.02
CA VAL A 65 12.85 -4.94 4.38
C VAL A 65 13.18 -6.00 3.33
N THR A 66 13.57 -7.18 3.81
CA THR A 66 13.82 -8.39 3.00
C THR A 66 13.18 -9.59 3.69
N SER A 67 12.64 -10.53 2.92
CA SER A 67 12.00 -11.74 3.44
C SER A 67 12.33 -12.94 2.55
N ASP A 68 12.49 -14.11 3.17
CA ASP A 68 12.45 -15.39 2.44
C ASP A 68 11.04 -15.68 1.90
N VAL A 69 10.86 -16.81 1.21
CA VAL A 69 9.56 -17.20 0.64
C VAL A 69 8.72 -17.97 1.67
N GLY A 70 7.50 -17.51 1.93
CA GLY A 70 6.57 -18.15 2.87
C GLY A 70 5.41 -17.23 3.26
N GLN A 71 4.63 -17.63 4.26
CA GLN A 71 3.50 -16.80 4.73
C GLN A 71 3.96 -15.43 5.27
N HIS A 72 5.15 -15.38 5.88
CA HIS A 72 5.75 -14.15 6.38
C HIS A 72 6.05 -13.14 5.27
N GLN A 73 6.34 -13.60 4.05
CA GLN A 73 6.48 -12.74 2.88
C GLN A 73 5.19 -11.97 2.59
N MET A 74 4.05 -12.68 2.64
CA MET A 74 2.74 -12.06 2.44
C MET A 74 2.40 -11.10 3.58
N PHE A 75 2.78 -11.41 4.82
CA PHE A 75 2.59 -10.47 5.93
C PHE A 75 3.42 -9.20 5.77
N ALA A 76 4.67 -9.31 5.31
CA ALA A 76 5.49 -8.13 5.00
C ALA A 76 4.81 -7.26 3.92
N ALA A 77 4.33 -7.87 2.84
CA ALA A 77 3.67 -7.14 1.76
C ALA A 77 2.33 -6.51 2.16
N LEU A 78 1.55 -7.18 3.03
CA LEU A 78 0.20 -6.73 3.41
C LEU A 78 0.18 -5.75 4.59
N TYR A 79 1.16 -5.81 5.49
CA TYR A 79 1.15 -5.09 6.78
C TYR A 79 2.34 -4.14 6.99
N TYR A 80 3.26 -4.03 6.03
CA TYR A 80 4.31 -2.99 6.03
C TYR A 80 4.00 -1.96 4.91
N PRO A 81 3.44 -0.78 5.24
CA PRO A 81 3.22 0.29 4.26
C PRO A 81 4.55 0.81 3.69
N PHE A 82 4.86 0.45 2.44
CA PHE A 82 6.04 0.92 1.74
C PHE A 82 5.76 2.27 1.06
N ASP A 83 6.39 3.35 1.54
CA ASP A 83 6.15 4.71 1.03
C ASP A 83 7.00 5.06 -0.20
N LYS A 84 8.11 4.35 -0.41
CA LYS A 84 9.08 4.65 -1.47
C LYS A 84 9.28 3.41 -2.36
N PRO A 85 9.18 3.52 -3.70
CA PRO A 85 9.77 2.52 -4.59
C PRO A 85 11.30 2.49 -4.38
N ARG A 86 11.94 1.37 -4.72
CA ARG A 86 13.40 1.22 -4.65
C ARG A 86 14.11 2.09 -5.67
#